data_AF-A0A2V6UFU7-F1
#
_entry.id   AF-A0A2V6UFU7-F1
#
_cell.length_a   1.000
_cell.length_b   1.000
_cell.length_c   1.000
_cell.angle_alpha   90.00
_cell.angle_beta   90.00
_cell.angle_gamma   90.00
#
_symmetry.space_group_name_H-M   'P 1'
#
loop_
_entity.id
_entity.type
_entity.pdbx_description
1 polymer ?
#
loop_
_entity_poly.entity_id
_entity_poly.type
_entity_poly.pdbx_seq_one_letter_code
_entity_poly.pdbx_strand_id
1 'polypeptide(L)'
;MKTTRIMAVAVLIAASGLALHVARAQQSGIKRTDLQRHDLGVPGREVIQVRVELAPGVAFPGHTHPGEEIIYVLEGSLEYEVEGKPPVTLKAGDVLFIPA
;
A
#
# COMPACT_ATOMS: atom_id res chain seq x y z
N MET A 1 22.40 -41.73 17.35
CA MET A 1 22.71 -40.41 17.97
C MET A 1 23.11 -39.33 16.96
N LYS A 2 23.85 -39.63 15.86
CA LYS A 2 24.24 -38.62 14.85
C LYS A 2 23.09 -38.27 13.87
N THR A 3 22.29 -39.24 13.46
CA THR A 3 21.17 -39.06 12.52
C THR A 3 19.99 -38.26 13.12
N THR A 4 19.71 -38.45 14.41
CA THR A 4 18.66 -37.70 15.13
C THR A 4 18.96 -36.21 15.24
N ARG A 5 20.24 -35.82 15.29
CA ARG A 5 20.68 -34.42 15.32
C ARG A 5 20.52 -33.72 13.97
N ILE A 6 20.65 -34.45 12.85
CA ILE A 6 20.54 -33.90 11.50
C ILE A 6 19.08 -33.57 11.15
N MET A 7 18.13 -34.43 11.54
CA MET A 7 16.70 -34.13 11.33
C MET A 7 16.21 -32.94 12.17
N ALA A 8 16.71 -32.76 13.39
CA ALA A 8 16.33 -31.64 14.24
C ALA A 8 16.75 -30.28 13.65
N VAL A 9 17.93 -30.20 13.03
CA VAL A 9 18.42 -28.97 12.38
C VAL A 9 17.62 -28.65 11.11
N ALA A 10 17.24 -29.66 10.31
CA ALA A 10 16.46 -29.46 9.10
C ALA A 10 15.04 -28.92 9.39
N VAL A 11 14.40 -29.39 10.46
CA VAL A 11 13.07 -28.90 10.89
C VAL A 11 13.14 -27.46 11.41
N LEU A 12 14.22 -27.08 12.12
CA LEU A 12 14.45 -25.71 12.60
C LEU A 12 14.66 -24.70 11.45
N ILE A 13 15.30 -25.10 10.36
CA ILE A 13 15.50 -24.24 9.17
C ILE A 13 14.20 -24.09 8.36
N ALA A 14 13.39 -25.14 8.25
CA ALA A 14 12.10 -25.07 7.56
C ALA A 14 11.08 -24.22 8.32
N ALA A 15 11.06 -24.29 9.65
CA ALA A 15 10.17 -23.49 10.49
C ALA A 15 10.53 -21.98 10.49
N SER A 16 11.82 -21.64 10.43
CA SER A 16 12.26 -20.24 10.33
C SER A 16 11.97 -19.63 8.95
N GLY A 17 12.05 -20.41 7.87
CA GLY A 17 11.67 -19.98 6.52
C GLY A 17 10.17 -19.65 6.36
N LEU A 18 9.30 -20.38 7.07
CA LEU A 18 7.85 -20.13 7.08
C LEU A 18 7.46 -18.87 7.87
N ALA A 19 8.12 -18.60 9.00
CA ALA A 19 7.87 -17.41 9.82
C ALA A 19 8.20 -16.10 9.09
N LEU A 20 9.22 -16.11 8.21
CA LEU A 20 9.60 -14.96 7.38
C LEU A 20 8.56 -14.62 6.29
N HIS A 21 7.70 -15.56 5.90
CA HIS A 21 6.71 -15.34 4.83
C HIS A 21 5.39 -14.73 5.32
N VAL A 22 5.06 -14.87 6.60
CA VAL A 22 3.83 -14.30 7.19
C VAL A 22 4.02 -12.83 7.58
N ALA A 23 5.27 -12.38 7.71
CA ALA A 23 5.63 -10.98 7.94
C ALA A 23 5.72 -10.18 6.63
N ARG A 24 4.67 -10.22 5.78
CA ARG A 24 4.45 -9.12 4.84
C ARG A 24 3.93 -7.95 5.65
N ALA A 25 4.92 -7.21 6.17
CA ALA A 25 4.80 -6.04 7.02
C ALA A 25 3.71 -5.09 6.51
N GLN A 26 2.71 -4.84 7.35
CA GLN A 26 1.98 -3.59 7.27
C GLN A 26 3.02 -2.48 7.41
N GLN A 27 3.27 -1.74 6.34
CA GLN A 27 4.32 -0.72 6.31
C GLN A 27 4.01 0.28 7.43
N SER A 28 4.89 0.31 8.45
CA SER A 28 4.66 1.15 9.63
C SER A 28 4.51 2.60 9.18
N GLY A 29 3.45 3.27 9.63
CA GLY A 29 3.19 4.66 9.30
C GLY A 29 2.36 4.90 8.03
N ILE A 30 1.86 3.86 7.36
CA ILE A 30 0.77 3.99 6.39
C ILE A 30 -0.51 3.42 7.00
N LYS A 31 -1.57 4.21 7.03
CA LYS A 31 -2.90 3.75 7.42
C LYS A 31 -3.91 4.08 6.33
N ARG A 32 -4.58 3.04 5.83
CA ARG A 32 -5.68 3.14 4.86
C ARG A 32 -6.98 2.77 5.55
N THR A 33 -7.99 3.61 5.43
CA THR A 33 -9.34 3.38 5.95
C THR A 33 -10.33 3.44 4.79
N ASP A 34 -11.03 2.34 4.51
CA ASP A 34 -12.08 2.30 3.49
C ASP A 34 -13.32 2.97 4.08
N LEU A 35 -13.77 4.04 3.43
CA LEU A 35 -14.89 4.84 3.91
C LEU A 35 -16.21 4.35 3.32
N GLN A 36 -16.21 4.11 2.01
CA GLN A 36 -17.35 3.56 1.29
C GLN A 36 -16.92 2.90 -0.01
N ARG A 37 -17.75 1.98 -0.50
CA ARG A 37 -17.60 1.29 -1.76
C ARG A 37 -18.99 1.10 -2.37
N HIS A 38 -19.13 1.40 -3.65
CA HIS A 38 -20.39 1.23 -4.38
C HIS A 38 -20.13 0.82 -5.83
N ASP A 39 -21.03 0.02 -6.39
CA ASP A 39 -21.08 -0.16 -7.83
C ASP A 39 -21.49 1.14 -8.50
N LEU A 40 -20.86 1.46 -9.63
CA LEU A 40 -21.28 2.57 -10.48
C LEU A 40 -22.38 2.11 -11.44
N GLY A 41 -23.09 3.08 -12.03
CA GLY A 41 -24.11 2.79 -13.06
C GLY A 41 -23.56 2.16 -14.34
N VAL A 42 -22.24 2.03 -14.48
CA VAL A 42 -21.57 1.35 -15.59
C VAL A 42 -21.22 -0.08 -15.15
N PRO A 43 -21.70 -1.12 -15.86
CA PRO A 43 -21.43 -2.52 -15.49
C PRO A 43 -19.93 -2.82 -15.33
N GLY A 44 -19.58 -3.47 -14.23
CA GLY A 44 -18.20 -3.86 -13.94
C GLY A 44 -17.29 -2.72 -13.45
N ARG A 45 -17.85 -1.56 -13.11
CA ARG A 45 -17.11 -0.44 -12.49
C ARG A 45 -17.61 -0.20 -11.07
N GLU A 46 -16.68 0.02 -10.16
CA GLU A 46 -16.96 0.41 -8.78
C GLU A 46 -16.27 1.74 -8.45
N VAL A 47 -16.75 2.39 -7.40
CA VAL A 47 -16.05 3.50 -6.73
C VAL A 47 -15.70 3.07 -5.32
N ILE A 48 -14.48 3.38 -4.90
CA ILE A 48 -14.01 3.15 -3.53
C ILE A 48 -13.48 4.49 -3.03
N GLN A 49 -14.02 4.97 -1.91
CA GLN A 49 -13.46 6.13 -1.22
C GLN A 49 -12.62 5.65 -0.05
N VAL A 50 -11.39 6.14 0.03
CA VAL A 50 -10.44 5.81 1.10
C VAL A 50 -9.91 7.05 1.76
N ARG A 51 -9.58 6.96 3.05
CA ARG A 51 -8.69 7.90 3.73
C ARG A 51 -7.33 7.25 3.90
N VAL A 52 -6.29 7.91 3.39
CA VAL A 52 -4.89 7.49 3.55
C VAL A 52 -4.20 8.48 4.48
N GLU A 53 -3.54 7.95 5.51
CA GLU A 53 -2.73 8.69 6.45
C GLU A 53 -1.29 8.19 6.33
N LEU A 54 -0.35 9.12 6.13
CA LEU A 54 1.08 8.84 6.02
C LEU A 54 1.80 9.54 7.17
N ALA A 55 2.59 8.79 7.95
CA ALA A 55 3.47 9.36 8.95
C ALA A 55 4.60 10.17 8.27
N PRO A 56 5.19 11.17 8.93
CA PRO A 56 6.27 11.97 8.37
C PRO A 56 7.43 11.10 7.85
N GLY A 57 7.89 11.38 6.63
CA GLY A 57 8.98 10.65 5.98
C GLY A 57 8.61 9.27 5.42
N VAL A 58 7.34 8.85 5.53
CA VAL A 58 6.86 7.60 4.95
C VAL A 58 6.39 7.82 3.52
N ALA A 59 6.94 7.04 2.59
CA ALA A 59 6.50 6.98 1.21
C ALA A 59 5.63 5.74 0.96
N PHE A 60 4.66 5.88 0.06
CA PHE A 60 3.91 4.75 -0.46
C PHE A 60 4.69 4.12 -1.64
N PRO A 61 4.70 2.78 -1.79
CA PRO A 61 5.34 2.15 -2.93
C PRO A 61 4.56 2.43 -4.22
N GLY A 62 5.26 2.61 -5.33
CA GLY A 62 4.64 2.77 -6.65
C GLY A 62 3.74 1.58 -6.99
N HIS A 63 2.56 1.87 -7.53
CA HIS A 63 1.55 0.90 -7.95
C HIS A 63 0.61 1.53 -9.00
N THR A 64 -0.31 0.73 -9.54
CA THR A 64 -1.31 1.17 -10.52
C THR A 64 -2.72 0.76 -10.11
N HIS A 65 -3.70 1.44 -10.68
CA HIS A 65 -5.12 1.15 -10.52
C HIS A 65 -5.76 0.84 -11.88
N PRO A 66 -6.78 -0.02 -11.95
CA PRO A 66 -7.52 -0.28 -13.19
C PRO A 66 -8.50 0.86 -13.57
N GLY A 67 -8.57 1.93 -12.76
CA GLY A 67 -9.46 3.07 -12.95
C GLY A 67 -8.79 4.36 -12.46
N GLU A 68 -9.46 5.49 -12.67
CA GLU A 68 -8.94 6.80 -12.28
C GLU A 68 -8.90 6.97 -10.74
N GLU A 69 -7.90 7.70 -10.25
CA GLU A 69 -7.81 8.12 -8.86
C GLU A 69 -7.91 9.65 -8.75
N ILE A 70 -8.70 10.10 -7.76
CA ILE A 70 -8.88 11.51 -7.44
C ILE A 70 -8.48 11.73 -5.99
N ILE A 71 -7.50 12.60 -5.77
CA ILE A 71 -6.94 12.91 -4.48
C ILE A 71 -7.35 14.32 -4.07
N TYR A 72 -7.75 14.46 -2.80
CA TYR A 72 -7.88 15.74 -2.11
C TYR A 72 -7.07 15.67 -0.82
N VAL A 73 -6.14 16.60 -0.62
CA VAL A 73 -5.27 16.59 0.56
C VAL A 73 -5.98 17.22 1.75
N LEU A 74 -6.21 16.42 2.79
CA LEU A 74 -6.88 16.88 4.02
C LEU A 74 -5.96 17.72 4.91
N GLU A 75 -4.72 17.28 5.09
CA GLU A 75 -3.75 17.88 6.03
C GLU A 75 -2.31 17.56 5.59
N GLY A 76 -1.36 18.40 5.99
CA GLY A 76 0.06 18.17 5.78
C GLY A 76 0.57 18.59 4.40
N SER A 77 1.67 17.95 3.98
CA SER A 77 2.29 18.13 2.66
C SER A 77 2.75 16.78 2.13
N LEU A 78 2.52 16.52 0.85
CA LEU A 78 2.86 15.27 0.17
C LEU A 78 3.62 15.58 -1.11
N GLU A 79 4.75 14.93 -1.33
CA GLU A 79 5.35 14.84 -2.66
C GLU A 79 4.75 13.62 -3.38
N TYR A 80 4.32 13.81 -4.63
CA TYR A 80 3.69 12.77 -5.43
C TYR A 80 4.39 12.65 -6.79
N GLU A 81 4.66 11.42 -7.18
CA GLU A 81 5.21 11.08 -8.48
C GLU A 81 4.16 10.33 -9.30
N VAL A 82 3.87 10.84 -10.49
CA VAL A 82 3.02 10.18 -11.49
C VAL A 82 3.90 9.89 -12.69
N GLU A 83 3.86 8.65 -13.18
CA GLU A 83 4.70 8.23 -14.31
C GLU A 83 4.54 9.18 -15.51
N GLY A 84 5.67 9.58 -16.09
CA GLY A 84 5.70 10.50 -17.24
C GLY A 84 5.40 11.96 -16.91
N LYS A 85 5.25 12.33 -15.64
CA LYS A 85 5.06 13.73 -15.19
C LYS A 85 6.17 14.15 -14.22
N PRO A 86 6.49 15.46 -14.14
CA PRO A 86 7.33 15.97 -13.06
C PRO A 86 6.68 15.72 -11.68
N PRO A 87 7.48 15.47 -10.63
CA PRO A 87 6.96 15.38 -9.26
C PRO A 87 6.22 16.65 -8.86
N VAL A 88 5.19 16.49 -8.03
CA VAL A 88 4.39 17.60 -7.50
C VAL A 88 4.39 17.59 -5.98
N THR A 89 4.47 18.77 -5.36
CA THR A 89 4.24 18.92 -3.92
C THR A 89 2.84 19.46 -3.70
N LEU A 90 2.01 18.68 -3.00
CA LEU A 90 0.64 19.02 -2.63
C LEU A 90 0.58 19.40 -1.15
N LYS A 91 -0.37 20.27 -0.80
CA LYS A 91 -0.68 20.74 0.56
C LYS A 91 -2.18 20.62 0.82
N ALA A 92 -2.58 20.80 2.08
CA ALA A 92 -4.00 20.80 2.46
C ALA A 92 -4.85 21.72 1.55
N GLY A 93 -5.92 21.16 0.98
CA GLY A 93 -6.79 21.83 0.01
C GLY A 93 -6.45 21.59 -1.45
N ASP A 94 -5.24 21.11 -1.76
CA ASP A 94 -4.85 20.77 -3.13
C ASP A 94 -5.51 19.46 -3.60
N VAL A 95 -5.62 19.34 -4.92
CA VAL A 95 -6.19 18.18 -5.61
C VAL A 95 -5.21 17.60 -6.62
N LEU A 96 -5.30 16.29 -6.87
CA LEU A 96 -4.55 15.61 -7.93
C LEU A 96 -5.45 14.58 -8.62
N PHE A 97 -5.38 14.53 -9.95
CA PHE A 97 -6.03 13.52 -10.77
C PHE A 97 -4.98 12.61 -11.38
N ILE A 98 -5.16 11.30 -11.22
CA ILE A 98 -4.29 10.26 -11.76
C ILE A 98 -5.13 9.43 -12.76
N PRO A 99 -4.74 9.40 -14.04
CA PRO A 99 -5.43 8.61 -15.04
C PRO A 99 -5.23 7.10 -14.77
N ALA A 100 -6.16 6.29 -15.28
CA ALA A 100 -6.05 4.84 -15.31
C ALA A 100 -4.88 4.36 -16.18
#